data_AF-A0A5B6VMM2-F1
#
_entry.id   AF-A0A5B6VMM2-F1
#
_cell.length_a   1.000
_cell.length_b   1.000
_cell.length_c   1.000
_cell.angle_alpha   90.00
_cell.angle_beta   90.00
_cell.angle_gamma   90.00
#
_symmetry.space_group_name_H-M   'P 1'
#
loop_
_entity.id
_entity.type
_entity.pdbx_description
1 polymer ?
#
loop_
_entity_poly.entity_id
_entity_poly.type
_entity_poly.pdbx_seq_one_letter_code
_entity_poly.pdbx_strand_id
1 'polypeptide(L)'
;MNGVPVVVSAMKAMNYVRKGCEAYLAYKVEFVPVVCEFPDVFLDELLGLPPNREIEFTMELVRGTTPISISPYRMAPMELKELKSQLQELTDRGFA
;
A
#
# COMPACT_ATOMS: atom_id res chain seq x y z
N MET A 1 1.39 20.77 13.01
CA MET A 1 2.62 21.41 12.48
C MET A 1 2.41 21.60 10.99
N ASN A 2 1.79 22.72 10.59
CA ASN A 2 1.43 23.00 9.19
C ASN A 2 2.42 24.02 8.63
N GLY A 3 3.65 23.59 8.38
CA GLY A 3 4.69 24.41 7.78
C GLY A 3 5.05 23.87 6.39
N VAL A 4 5.07 24.75 5.39
CA VAL A 4 5.60 24.42 4.05
C VAL A 4 7.08 24.02 4.20
N PRO A 5 7.54 22.92 3.58
CA PRO A 5 8.94 22.52 3.66
C PRO A 5 9.85 23.61 3.08
N VAL A 6 10.86 24.02 3.86
CA VAL A 6 11.84 25.02 3.42
C VAL A 6 12.89 24.34 2.56
N VAL A 7 12.87 24.60 1.26
CA VAL A 7 13.91 24.15 0.33
C VAL A 7 15.16 25.01 0.51
N VAL A 8 16.31 24.38 0.76
CA VAL A 8 17.61 25.05 0.92
C VAL A 8 18.62 24.49 -0.07
N SER A 9 19.62 25.30 -0.43
CA SER A 9 20.73 24.83 -1.28
C SER A 9 21.58 23.79 -0.57
N ALA A 10 22.24 22.92 -1.34
CA ALA A 10 23.15 21.90 -0.80
C ALA A 10 24.27 22.51 0.06
N MET A 11 24.84 23.65 -0.36
CA MET A 11 25.85 24.38 0.43
C MET A 11 25.31 24.81 1.79
N LYS A 12 24.06 25.29 1.85
CA LYS A 12 23.43 25.73 3.09
C LYS A 12 23.10 24.54 3.99
N ALA A 13 22.62 23.43 3.42
CA ALA A 13 22.42 22.17 4.15
C ALA A 13 23.72 21.65 4.78
N MET A 14 24.83 21.61 4.01
CA MET A 14 26.14 21.20 4.52
C MET A 14 26.65 22.10 5.67
N ASN A 15 26.38 23.40 5.62
CA ASN A 15 26.73 24.31 6.72
C ASN A 15 25.95 24.00 8.01
N TYR A 16 24.68 23.59 7.93
CA TYR A 16 23.91 23.17 9.10
C TYR A 16 24.46 21.88 9.71
N VAL A 17 24.78 20.89 8.87
CA VAL A 17 25.42 19.64 9.32
C VAL A 17 26.75 19.92 10.03
N ARG A 18 27.59 20.82 9.47
CA ARG A 18 28.86 21.22 10.10
C ARG A 18 28.66 21.94 11.45
N LYS A 19 27.52 22.59 11.65
CA LYS A 19 27.15 23.24 12.92
C LYS A 19 26.54 22.26 13.94
N GLY A 20 26.51 20.97 13.64
CA GLY A 20 26.03 19.92 14.54
C GLY A 20 24.54 19.61 14.41
N CYS A 21 23.86 20.10 13.37
CA CYS A 21 22.49 19.67 13.10
C CYS A 21 22.49 18.22 12.58
N GLU A 22 21.62 17.38 13.13
CA GLU A 22 21.35 16.06 12.59
C GLU A 22 20.75 16.18 11.18
N ALA A 23 21.23 15.34 10.27
CA ALA A 23 20.70 15.23 8.93
C ALA A 23 20.47 13.77 8.58
N TYR A 24 19.38 13.53 7.86
CA TYR A 24 18.98 12.23 7.37
C TYR A 24 18.93 12.29 5.85
N LEU A 25 19.48 11.27 5.19
CA LEU A 25 19.28 11.09 3.75
C LEU A 25 17.91 10.43 3.57
N ALA A 26 16.94 11.19 3.05
CA ALA A 26 15.66 10.66 2.60
C ALA A 26 15.76 10.35 1.11
N TYR A 27 15.57 9.09 0.75
CA TYR A 27 15.37 8.69 -0.64
C TYR A 27 13.88 8.55 -0.89
N LYS A 28 13.39 9.05 -2.04
CA LYS A 28 12.05 8.68 -2.50
C LYS A 28 12.10 7.22 -2.92
N VAL A 29 11.12 6.43 -2.53
CA VAL A 29 11.04 4.99 -2.85
C VAL A 29 11.11 4.77 -4.38
N GLU A 30 10.53 5.70 -5.14
CA GLU A 30 10.58 5.74 -6.62
C GLU A 30 12.00 5.79 -7.21
N PHE A 31 13.02 6.17 -6.43
CA PHE A 31 14.41 6.23 -6.89
C PHE A 31 15.26 5.06 -6.39
N VAL A 32 14.70 4.14 -5.60
CA VAL A 32 15.43 2.95 -5.17
C VAL A 32 15.71 2.10 -6.42
N PRO A 33 16.97 1.72 -6.72
CA PRO A 33 17.33 1.06 -7.98
C PRO A 33 16.44 -0.15 -8.33
N VAL A 34 16.15 -1.01 -7.35
CA VAL A 34 15.25 -2.17 -7.56
C VAL A 34 13.82 -1.76 -7.93
N VAL A 35 13.31 -0.64 -7.42
CA VAL A 35 11.96 -0.16 -7.76
C VAL A 35 11.94 0.35 -9.21
N CYS A 36 13.00 1.06 -9.63
CA CYS A 36 13.14 1.54 -11.00
C CYS A 36 13.29 0.40 -12.02
N GLU A 37 13.87 -0.74 -11.61
CA GLU A 37 14.07 -1.92 -12.46
C GLU A 37 12.77 -2.68 -12.75
N PHE A 38 11.77 -2.58 -11.88
CA PHE A 38 10.50 -3.32 -11.98
C PHE A 38 9.27 -2.39 -11.91
N PRO A 39 9.09 -1.47 -12.87
CA PRO A 39 8.00 -0.49 -12.84
C PRO A 39 6.61 -1.12 -12.96
N ASP A 40 6.51 -2.32 -13.53
CA ASP A 40 5.30 -3.13 -13.66
C ASP A 40 4.92 -3.87 -12.38
N VAL A 41 5.89 -4.12 -11.49
CA VAL A 41 5.68 -4.77 -10.18
C VAL A 41 5.31 -3.76 -9.11
N PHE A 42 5.92 -2.57 -9.16
CA PHE A 42 5.74 -1.50 -8.17
C PHE A 42 4.83 -0.39 -8.69
N LEU A 43 3.62 -0.75 -9.10
CA LEU A 43 2.60 0.21 -9.54
C LEU A 43 1.88 0.82 -8.34
N ASP A 44 1.44 2.08 -8.51
CA ASP A 44 0.62 2.78 -7.50
C ASP A 44 -0.77 2.13 -7.32
N GLU A 45 -1.23 1.38 -8.32
CA GLU A 45 -2.53 0.70 -8.33
C GLU A 45 -2.40 -0.80 -8.68
N LEU A 46 -3.31 -1.63 -8.13
CA LEU A 46 -3.36 -3.06 -8.41
C LEU A 46 -3.98 -3.34 -9.79
N LEU A 47 -3.24 -4.01 -10.68
CA LEU A 47 -3.70 -4.36 -12.02
C LEU A 47 -4.75 -5.48 -12.09
N GLY A 48 -5.16 -6.04 -10.94
CA GLY A 48 -6.13 -7.14 -10.84
C GLY A 48 -5.53 -8.37 -10.17
N LEU A 49 -6.11 -9.54 -10.43
CA LEU A 49 -5.59 -10.80 -9.92
C LEU A 49 -4.21 -11.13 -10.52
N PRO A 50 -3.32 -11.78 -9.74
CA PRO A 50 -2.08 -12.29 -10.30
C PRO A 50 -2.38 -13.30 -11.42
N PRO A 51 -1.45 -13.49 -12.38
CA PRO A 51 -1.57 -14.55 -13.38
C PRO A 51 -1.81 -15.91 -12.73
N ASN A 52 -2.48 -16.81 -13.43
CA ASN A 52 -2.64 -18.20 -12.99
C ASN A 52 -1.26 -18.78 -12.63
N ARG A 53 -1.11 -19.13 -11.36
CA ARG A 53 0.10 -19.80 -10.86
C ARG A 53 -0.04 -21.29 -11.13
N GLU A 54 1.06 -21.96 -11.41
CA GLU A 54 1.09 -23.43 -11.55
C GLU A 54 0.75 -24.14 -10.23
N ILE A 55 0.87 -23.44 -9.10
CA ILE A 55 0.57 -23.94 -7.76
C ILE A 55 -0.75 -23.33 -7.29
N GLU A 56 -1.70 -24.21 -6.96
CA GLU A 56 -2.95 -23.84 -6.31
C GLU A 56 -2.71 -23.59 -4.81
N PHE A 57 -3.23 -22.48 -4.30
CA PHE A 57 -3.19 -22.18 -2.87
C PHE A 57 -4.34 -22.89 -2.17
N THR A 58 -4.05 -24.06 -1.60
CA THR A 58 -5.05 -24.82 -0.82
C THR A 58 -5.05 -24.38 0.64
N MET A 59 -6.22 -24.04 1.17
CA MET A 59 -6.42 -23.83 2.60
C MET A 59 -6.74 -25.17 3.28
N GLU A 60 -5.73 -25.78 3.91
CA GLU A 60 -5.94 -27.02 4.66
C GLU A 60 -6.69 -26.73 5.97
N LEU A 61 -7.82 -27.42 6.17
CA LEU A 61 -8.59 -27.33 7.40
C LEU A 61 -8.23 -28.49 8.34
N VAL A 62 -8.14 -28.19 9.64
CA VAL A 62 -8.04 -29.24 10.66
C VAL A 62 -9.29 -30.12 10.59
N ARG A 63 -9.13 -31.44 10.69
CA ARG A 63 -10.25 -32.38 10.67
C ARG A 63 -11.28 -31.99 11.74
N GLY A 64 -12.55 -31.91 11.33
CA GLY A 64 -13.66 -31.49 12.20
C GLY A 64 -13.95 -29.98 12.21
N THR A 65 -13.20 -29.18 11.44
CA THR A 65 -13.55 -27.75 11.25
C THR A 65 -14.87 -27.62 10.50
N THR A 66 -15.82 -26.90 11.08
CA THR A 66 -17.10 -26.56 10.46
C THR A 66 -17.07 -25.15 9.89
N PRO A 67 -17.84 -24.84 8.83
CA PRO A 67 -17.99 -23.48 8.33
C PRO A 67 -18.46 -22.52 9.42
N ILE A 68 -17.92 -21.30 9.40
CA ILE A 68 -18.31 -20.23 10.32
C ILE A 68 -19.29 -19.31 9.60
N SER A 69 -20.40 -18.99 10.26
CA SER A 69 -21.37 -18.01 9.79
C SER A 69 -21.64 -17.01 10.91
N ILE A 70 -21.25 -15.74 10.70
CA ILE A 70 -21.40 -14.65 11.66
C ILE A 70 -22.14 -13.51 10.97
N SER A 71 -23.09 -12.90 11.68
CA SER A 71 -23.81 -11.72 11.16
C SER A 71 -22.85 -10.56 10.92
N PRO A 72 -22.94 -9.83 9.80
CA PRO A 72 -22.14 -8.62 9.59
C PRO A 72 -22.37 -7.59 10.70
N TYR A 73 -21.34 -6.81 11.01
CA TYR A 73 -21.45 -5.70 11.94
C TYR A 73 -22.37 -4.61 11.37
N ARG A 74 -23.08 -3.90 12.26
CA ARG A 74 -23.88 -2.74 11.88
C ARG A 74 -22.93 -1.58 11.55
N MET A 75 -23.09 -1.00 10.37
CA MET A 75 -22.33 0.14 9.87
C MET A 75 -23.27 1.32 9.63
N ALA A 76 -22.76 2.54 9.78
CA ALA A 76 -23.50 3.74 9.45
C ALA A 76 -23.76 3.84 7.93
N PRO A 77 -24.77 4.60 7.46
CA PRO A 77 -25.05 4.73 6.03
C PRO A 77 -23.85 5.20 5.19
N MET A 78 -22.98 6.05 5.76
CA MET A 78 -21.76 6.54 5.10
C MET A 78 -20.72 5.43 4.91
N GLU A 79 -20.52 4.59 5.93
CA GLU A 79 -19.60 3.45 5.87
C GLU A 79 -20.10 2.39 4.90
N LEU A 80 -21.41 2.12 4.86
CA LEU A 80 -22.00 1.20 3.88
C LEU A 80 -21.83 1.70 2.43
N LYS A 81 -21.93 3.01 2.20
CA LYS A 81 -21.70 3.60 0.88
C LYS A 81 -20.24 3.41 0.45
N GLU A 82 -19.30 3.65 1.37
CA GLU A 82 -17.87 3.45 1.13
C GLU A 82 -17.56 1.98 0.85
N LEU A 83 -18.04 1.06 1.71
CA LEU A 83 -17.86 -0.37 1.53
C LEU A 83 -18.39 -0.84 0.17
N LYS A 84 -19.57 -0.36 -0.23
CA LYS A 84 -20.13 -0.69 -1.55
C LYS A 84 -19.22 -0.22 -2.69
N SER A 85 -18.64 0.97 -2.58
CA SER A 85 -17.72 1.51 -3.59
C SER A 85 -16.48 0.63 -3.73
N GLN A 86 -15.88 0.24 -2.60
CA GLN A 86 -14.69 -0.61 -2.57
C GLN A 86 -14.98 -2.02 -3.12
N LEU A 87 -16.14 -2.61 -2.78
CA LEU A 87 -16.54 -3.91 -3.33
C LEU A 87 -16.76 -3.84 -4.85
N GLN A 88 -17.36 -2.75 -5.35
CA GLN A 88 -17.53 -2.56 -6.79
C GLN A 88 -16.18 -2.45 -7.49
N GLU A 89 -15.26 -1.64 -6.96
CA GLU A 89 -13.91 -1.51 -7.50
C GLU A 89 -13.17 -2.85 -7.57
N LEU A 90 -13.24 -3.66 -6.51
CA LEU A 90 -12.63 -4.99 -6.49
C LEU A 90 -13.28 -5.95 -7.50
N THR A 91 -14.60 -5.85 -7.69
CA THR A 91 -15.33 -6.65 -8.69
C THR A 91 -14.91 -6.26 -10.10
N ASP A 92 -14.82 -4.95 -10.39
CA ASP A 92 -14.41 -4.42 -11.68
C ASP A 92 -12.95 -4.77 -12.02
N ARG A 93 -12.10 -4.91 -11.00
CA ARG A 93 -10.71 -5.40 -11.11
C ARG A 93 -10.60 -6.94 -11.19
N GLY A 94 -11.71 -7.67 -11.13
CA GLY A 94 -11.76 -9.13 -11.33
C GLY A 94 -11.40 -9.98 -10.10
N PHE A 95 -11.48 -9.44 -8.88
CA PHE A 95 -11.21 -10.18 -7.64
C PHE A 95 -12.40 -11.01 -7.12
N ALA A 96 -13.58 -10.90 -7.76
CA ALA A 96 -14.83 -11.53 -7.36
C ALA A 96 -15.19 -12.73 -8.22
#